data_AF-A0A9E4LJK6-F1
#
_entry.id   AF-A0A9E4LJK6-F1
#
_cell.length_a   1.000
_cell.length_b   1.000
_cell.length_c   1.000
_cell.angle_alpha   90.00
_cell.angle_beta   90.00
_cell.angle_gamma   90.00
#
_symmetry.space_group_name_H-M   'P 1'
#
loop_
_entity.id
_entity.type
_entity.pdbx_description
1 polymer ?
#
loop_
_entity_poly.entity_id
_entity_poly.type
_entity_poly.pdbx_seq_one_letter_code
_entity_poly.pdbx_strand_id
1 'polypeptide(L)'
;MQDLSSYYYNEREALTKGRNYTPGEQAFMLNKVGRRMQKWTFNHRLKEIIERTGNKAIIEKQITTHHLRHTIATHLLEQGMPTHQVRMFLGHSQLETTQLYTRVSDRQIRALMR
;
A
#
# COMPACT_ATOMS: atom_id res chain seq x y z
N MET A 1 13.49 4.98 -13.10
CA MET A 1 12.42 4.43 -12.25
C MET A 1 11.20 4.29 -13.15
N GLN A 2 10.86 3.06 -13.58
CA GLN A 2 9.67 2.84 -14.40
C GLN A 2 8.44 3.17 -13.55
N ASP A 3 7.72 4.21 -13.93
CA ASP A 3 6.58 4.77 -13.24
C ASP A 3 5.27 4.06 -13.64
N LEU A 4 4.17 4.39 -12.97
CA LEU A 4 2.85 3.84 -13.30
C LEU A 4 2.40 4.24 -14.72
N SER A 5 2.92 5.34 -15.25
CA SER A 5 2.72 5.77 -16.63
C SER A 5 3.33 4.77 -17.62
N SER A 6 4.60 4.39 -17.43
CA SER A 6 5.25 3.36 -18.24
C SER A 6 4.50 2.04 -18.19
N TYR A 7 4.03 1.63 -17.01
CA TYR A 7 3.17 0.46 -16.89
C TYR A 7 1.92 0.58 -17.75
N TYR A 8 1.20 1.69 -17.65
CA TYR A 8 -0.07 1.89 -18.36
C TYR A 8 0.11 1.92 -19.87
N TYR A 9 1.12 2.63 -20.38
CA TYR A 9 1.32 2.82 -21.81
C TYR A 9 2.05 1.66 -22.49
N ASN A 10 2.99 0.99 -21.80
CA ASN A 10 3.88 0.02 -22.45
C ASN A 10 3.62 -1.43 -22.04
N GLU A 11 3.34 -1.68 -20.75
CA GLU A 11 3.28 -3.04 -20.22
C GLU A 11 1.84 -3.58 -20.16
N ARG A 12 0.88 -2.72 -19.83
CA ARG A 12 -0.52 -3.11 -19.64
C ARG A 12 -1.16 -3.59 -20.94
N GLU A 13 -0.80 -2.99 -22.08
CA GLU A 13 -1.32 -3.39 -23.40
C GLU A 13 -1.00 -4.86 -23.73
N ALA A 14 0.18 -5.35 -23.35
CA ALA A 14 0.54 -6.75 -23.54
C ALA A 14 -0.34 -7.69 -22.71
N LEU A 15 -0.72 -7.27 -21.49
CA LEU A 15 -1.58 -8.06 -20.59
C LEU A 15 -3.03 -8.09 -21.06
N THR A 16 -3.50 -7.05 -21.76
CA THR A 16 -4.86 -7.00 -22.32
C THR A 16 -5.03 -7.90 -23.55
N LYS A 17 -3.93 -8.33 -24.18
CA LYS A 17 -3.93 -9.32 -25.28
C LYS A 17 -3.97 -10.77 -24.79
N GLY A 18 -3.94 -10.99 -23.46
CA GLY A 18 -3.94 -12.31 -22.85
C GLY A 18 -5.28 -13.05 -23.01
N ARG A 19 -5.22 -14.38 -23.12
CA ARG A 19 -6.39 -15.27 -23.33
C ARG A 19 -7.50 -15.15 -22.28
N ASN A 20 -7.19 -14.60 -21.10
CA ASN A 20 -8.13 -14.44 -19.99
C ASN A 20 -8.49 -12.97 -19.71
N TYR A 21 -8.17 -12.05 -20.62
CA TYR A 21 -8.59 -10.65 -20.52
C TYR A 21 -10.08 -10.54 -20.86
N THR A 22 -10.83 -9.83 -20.01
CA THR A 22 -12.23 -9.48 -20.28
C THR A 22 -12.26 -8.11 -20.95
N PRO A 23 -12.79 -7.99 -22.18
CA PRO A 23 -13.01 -6.69 -22.81
C PRO A 23 -13.80 -5.76 -21.89
N GLY A 24 -13.30 -4.56 -21.65
CA GLY A 24 -13.92 -3.60 -20.72
C GLY A 24 -13.47 -3.72 -19.27
N GLU A 25 -12.46 -4.53 -18.94
CA GLU A 25 -11.90 -4.56 -17.57
C GLU A 25 -11.33 -3.18 -17.19
N GLN A 26 -11.91 -2.60 -16.14
CA GLN A 26 -11.58 -1.28 -15.60
C GLN A 26 -10.45 -1.32 -14.55
N ALA A 27 -10.01 -2.51 -14.12
CA ALA A 27 -8.90 -2.64 -13.19
C ALA A 27 -7.64 -1.98 -13.76
N PHE A 28 -7.11 -0.99 -13.03
CA PHE A 28 -5.83 -0.38 -13.41
C PHE A 28 -4.72 -1.43 -13.45
N MET A 29 -4.58 -2.22 -12.38
CA MET A 29 -3.58 -3.28 -12.28
C MET A 29 -4.12 -4.66 -12.67
N LEU A 30 -3.43 -5.30 -13.61
CA LEU A 30 -3.70 -6.66 -14.08
C LEU A 30 -2.61 -7.64 -13.63
N ASN A 31 -2.99 -8.90 -13.42
CA ASN A 31 -2.05 -10.00 -13.19
C ASN A 31 -1.44 -10.50 -14.52
N LYS A 32 -0.48 -11.44 -14.43
CA LYS A 32 0.23 -11.99 -15.60
C LYS A 32 -0.68 -12.66 -16.64
N VAL A 33 -1.91 -13.01 -16.27
CA VAL A 33 -2.89 -13.65 -17.19
C VAL A 33 -3.93 -12.66 -17.72
N GLY A 34 -3.83 -11.36 -17.40
CA GLY A 34 -4.74 -10.33 -17.90
C GLY A 34 -6.02 -10.12 -17.06
N ARG A 35 -6.12 -10.72 -15.87
CA ARG A 35 -7.25 -10.51 -14.95
C ARG A 35 -6.93 -9.43 -13.91
N ARG A 36 -7.96 -8.84 -13.29
CA ARG A 36 -7.81 -7.96 -12.12
C ARG A 36 -6.84 -8.55 -11.09
N MET A 37 -5.83 -7.77 -10.71
CA MET A 37 -4.88 -8.18 -9.69
C MET A 37 -5.58 -8.33 -8.34
N GLN A 38 -5.31 -9.43 -7.66
CA GLN A 38 -5.91 -9.77 -6.37
C GLN A 38 -5.02 -9.34 -5.21
N LYS A 39 -5.61 -9.14 -4.03
CA LYS A 39 -4.86 -8.79 -2.80
C LYS A 39 -3.72 -9.78 -2.52
N TRP A 40 -3.96 -11.07 -2.69
CA TRP A 40 -2.92 -12.09 -2.45
C TRP A 40 -1.74 -11.94 -3.42
N THR A 41 -1.99 -11.55 -4.68
CA THR A 41 -0.95 -11.30 -5.69
C THR A 41 -0.05 -10.14 -5.29
N PHE A 42 -0.61 -9.06 -4.74
CA PHE A 42 0.18 -7.95 -4.21
C PHE A 42 1.06 -8.37 -3.05
N ASN A 43 0.53 -9.13 -2.09
CA ASN A 43 1.31 -9.61 -0.95
C ASN A 43 2.39 -10.60 -1.38
N HIS A 44 2.12 -11.46 -2.37
CA HIS A 44 3.13 -12.36 -2.93
C HIS A 44 4.27 -11.58 -3.60
N ARG A 45 3.95 -10.58 -4.44
CA ARG A 45 4.97 -9.72 -5.06
C ARG A 45 5.78 -8.95 -4.02
N LEU A 46 5.12 -8.45 -2.98
CA LEU A 46 5.82 -7.77 -1.87
C LEU A 46 6.79 -8.73 -1.16
N LYS A 47 6.37 -9.98 -0.93
CA LYS A 47 7.24 -11.01 -0.36
C LYS A 47 8.46 -11.27 -1.24
N GLU A 48 8.28 -11.43 -2.55
CA GLU A 48 9.39 -11.58 -3.50
C GLU A 48 10.36 -10.40 -3.46
N ILE A 49 9.84 -9.16 -3.37
CA ILE A 49 10.66 -7.95 -3.25
C ILE A 49 11.46 -7.97 -1.95
N ILE A 50 10.83 -8.35 -0.83
CA ILE A 50 11.48 -8.45 0.49
C ILE A 50 12.58 -9.51 0.46
N GLU A 51 12.32 -10.69 -0.10
CA GLU A 51 13.30 -11.77 -0.22
C GLU A 51 14.52 -11.33 -1.03
N ARG A 52 14.32 -10.57 -2.12
CA ARG A 52 15.39 -10.00 -2.95
C ARG A 52 16.29 -9.01 -2.21
N THR A 53 15.85 -8.45 -1.08
CA THR A 53 16.71 -7.56 -0.27
C THR A 53 17.84 -8.33 0.42
N GLY A 54 17.71 -9.65 0.60
CA GLY A 54 18.67 -10.47 1.35
C GLY A 54 18.76 -10.16 2.85
N ASN A 55 17.94 -9.23 3.35
CA ASN A 55 17.98 -8.78 4.73
C ASN A 55 17.12 -9.68 5.62
N LYS A 56 17.77 -10.59 6.37
CA LYS A 56 17.09 -11.54 7.28
C LYS A 56 16.13 -10.84 8.25
N ALA A 57 16.54 -9.71 8.82
CA ALA A 57 15.72 -8.97 9.79
C ALA A 57 14.46 -8.35 9.15
N ILE A 58 14.45 -8.07 7.84
CA ILE A 58 13.26 -7.61 7.12
C ILE A 58 12.39 -8.81 6.71
N ILE A 59 13.01 -9.91 6.27
CA ILE A 59 12.32 -11.14 5.86
C ILE A 59 11.53 -11.74 7.04
N GLU A 60 12.13 -11.78 8.24
CA GLU A 60 11.50 -12.30 9.46
C GLU A 60 10.27 -11.50 9.91
N LYS A 61 10.16 -10.22 9.52
CA LYS A 61 9.03 -9.35 9.89
C LYS A 61 7.72 -9.68 9.19
N GLN A 62 7.71 -10.55 8.17
CA GLN A 62 6.50 -10.95 7.44
C GLN A 62 5.63 -9.75 7.00
N ILE A 63 6.27 -8.75 6.39
CA ILE A 63 5.62 -7.48 6.02
C ILE A 63 4.55 -7.75 4.94
N THR A 64 3.42 -7.04 5.06
CA THR A 64 2.27 -7.15 4.15
C THR A 64 1.89 -5.77 3.65
N THR A 65 1.03 -5.72 2.64
CA THR A 65 0.45 -4.47 2.10
C THR A 65 -0.26 -3.63 3.17
N HIS A 66 -0.86 -4.25 4.19
CA HIS A 66 -1.48 -3.55 5.31
C HIS A 66 -0.45 -2.90 6.24
N HIS A 67 0.67 -3.56 6.49
CA HIS A 67 1.77 -2.99 7.25
C HIS A 67 2.32 -1.72 6.57
N LEU A 68 2.50 -1.74 5.24
CA LEU A 68 2.92 -0.55 4.48
C LEU A 68 1.93 0.61 4.61
N ARG A 69 0.62 0.32 4.54
CA ARG A 69 -0.44 1.33 4.74
C ARG A 69 -0.38 1.95 6.13
N HIS A 70 -0.19 1.15 7.17
CA HIS A 70 -0.05 1.65 8.54
C HIS A 70 1.21 2.49 8.72
N THR A 71 2.34 2.10 8.12
CA THR A 71 3.57 2.90 8.17
C THR A 71 3.36 4.29 7.58
N ILE A 72 2.66 4.41 6.44
CA ILE A 72 2.33 5.72 5.85
C ILE A 72 1.46 6.54 6.81
N ALA A 73 0.46 5.90 7.42
CA ALA A 73 -0.41 6.57 8.39
C ALA A 73 0.36 7.12 9.59
N THR A 74 1.24 6.30 10.18
CA THR A 74 2.12 6.69 11.28
C THR A 74 3.06 7.82 10.86
N HIS A 75 3.66 7.74 9.66
CA HIS A 75 4.56 8.77 9.17
C HIS A 75 3.86 10.12 8.99
N LEU A 76 2.65 10.14 8.43
CA LEU A 76 1.85 11.35 8.29
C LEU A 76 1.47 11.93 9.65
N LEU A 77 1.07 11.08 10.60
CA LEU A 77 0.82 11.53 11.96
C LEU A 77 2.08 12.14 12.56
N GLU A 78 3.22 11.46 12.53
CA GLU A 78 4.51 11.94 13.07
C GLU A 78 4.94 13.29 12.49
N GLN A 79 4.61 13.56 11.22
CA GLN A 79 4.83 14.85 10.55
C GLN A 79 3.84 15.96 10.97
N GLY A 80 2.92 15.66 11.88
CA GLY A 80 1.95 16.60 12.45
C GLY A 80 0.65 16.69 11.65
N MET A 81 0.39 15.77 10.71
CA MET A 81 -0.89 15.76 10.02
C MET A 81 -2.01 15.40 11.02
N PRO A 82 -3.08 16.21 11.11
CA PRO A 82 -4.19 15.91 12.00
C PRO A 82 -4.81 14.54 11.69
N THR A 83 -5.18 13.78 12.72
CA THR A 83 -5.72 12.43 12.57
C THR A 83 -6.94 12.34 11.63
N HIS A 84 -7.77 13.38 11.58
CA HIS A 84 -8.91 13.42 10.66
C HIS A 84 -8.46 13.49 9.19
N GLN A 85 -7.40 14.24 8.88
CA GLN A 85 -6.83 14.33 7.53
C GLN A 85 -6.13 13.03 7.14
N VAL A 86 -5.40 12.39 8.06
CA VAL A 86 -4.81 11.06 7.83
C VAL A 86 -5.89 10.03 7.50
N ARG A 87 -7.02 10.05 8.23
CA ARG A 87 -8.16 9.15 7.96
C ARG A 87 -8.79 9.40 6.59
N MET A 88 -8.97 10.65 6.21
CA MET A 88 -9.45 11.02 4.87
C MET A 88 -8.49 10.57 3.79
N PHE A 89 -7.19 10.79 3.97
CA PHE A 89 -6.14 10.36 3.05
C PHE A 89 -6.14 8.84 2.85
N LEU A 90 -6.35 8.08 3.92
CA LEU A 90 -6.45 6.63 3.86
C LEU A 90 -7.82 6.14 3.37
N GLY A 91 -8.81 6.99 3.09
CA GLY A 91 -10.08 6.59 2.49
C GLY A 91 -10.98 5.71 3.38
N HIS A 92 -10.85 5.76 4.70
CA HIS A 92 -11.67 4.99 5.63
C HIS A 92 -12.76 5.86 6.26
N SER A 93 -14.04 5.58 5.93
CA SER A 93 -15.21 6.05 6.69
C SER A 93 -15.38 5.29 8.01
N GLN A 94 -14.81 4.09 8.15
CA GLN A 94 -14.93 3.26 9.36
C GLN A 94 -13.58 2.76 9.86
N LEU A 95 -13.37 2.99 11.15
CA LEU A 95 -12.11 2.86 11.88
C LEU A 95 -11.86 1.40 12.32
N GLU A 96 -10.91 0.71 11.69
CA GLU A 96 -10.37 -0.53 12.30
C GLU A 96 -9.05 -0.33 13.06
N THR A 97 -8.51 0.90 13.17
CA THR A 97 -7.25 1.15 13.91
C THR A 97 -7.15 2.50 14.64
N THR A 98 -8.26 3.09 15.11
CA THR A 98 -8.24 4.36 15.89
C THR A 98 -7.29 4.32 17.07
N GLN A 99 -7.18 3.17 17.74
CA GLN A 99 -6.47 3.03 19.01
C GLN A 99 -4.96 3.25 18.88
N LEU A 100 -4.35 2.91 17.73
CA LEU A 100 -2.93 3.15 17.49
C LEU A 100 -2.67 4.63 17.21
N TYR A 101 -3.56 5.27 16.44
CA TYR A 101 -3.44 6.68 16.07
C TYR A 101 -3.62 7.64 17.25
N THR A 102 -4.49 7.31 18.21
CA THR A 102 -4.64 8.10 19.44
C THR A 102 -3.33 8.15 20.23
N ARG A 103 -2.61 7.02 20.36
CA ARG A 103 -1.33 6.97 21.11
C ARG A 103 -0.23 7.82 20.47
N VAL A 104 -0.18 7.90 19.14
CA VAL A 104 0.80 8.73 18.42
C VAL A 104 0.48 10.21 18.58
N SER A 105 -0.80 10.60 18.43
CA SER A 105 -1.26 11.97 18.67
C SER A 105 -0.97 12.43 20.11
N ASP A 106 -1.17 11.56 21.10
CA ASP A 106 -0.86 11.83 22.51
C ASP A 106 0.61 12.17 22.75
N ARG A 107 1.52 11.51 22.02
CA ARG A 107 2.96 11.79 22.10
C ARG A 107 3.29 13.17 21.53
N GLN A 108 2.62 13.58 20.46
CA GLN A 108 2.83 14.88 19.82
C GLN A 108 2.25 16.04 20.62
N ILE A 109 1.06 15.87 21.21
CA ILE A 109 0.47 16.87 22.11
C ILE A 109 1.40 17.10 23.31
N ARG A 110 1.93 16.03 23.91
CA ARG A 110 2.92 16.15 25.00
C ARG A 110 4.24 16.80 24.58
N ALA A 111 4.63 16.69 23.32
CA ALA A 111 5.83 17.36 22.79
C ALA A 111 5.61 18.85 22.54
N LEU A 112 4.38 19.26 22.20
CA LEU A 112 3.97 20.66 22.04
C LEU A 112 3.68 21.37 23.37
N MET A 113 3.38 20.61 24.43
CA MET A 113 3.14 21.12 25.80
C MET A 113 4.43 21.21 26.66
N ARG A 114 5.61 21.09 26.04
CA ARG A 114 6.91 21.40 26.64
C ARG A 114 7.46 22.69 26.06
#